data_AF-A0A0S6VYP8-F1
#
_entry.id   AF-A0A0S6VYP8-F1
#
_cell.length_a   1.000
_cell.length_b   1.000
_cell.length_c   1.000
_cell.angle_alpha   90.00
_cell.angle_beta   90.00
_cell.angle_gamma   90.00
#
_symmetry.space_group_name_H-M   'P 1'
#
loop_
_entity.id
_entity.type
_entity.pdbx_description
1 polymer ?
#
loop_
_entity_poly.entity_id
_entity_poly.type
_entity_poly.pdbx_seq_one_letter_code
_entity_poly.pdbx_strand_id
1 'polypeptide(L)'
;MTLNDIIEQHLGLWWTEKSKAAAQQHCSAEQFLQIEQICQFAIQHDVWRQGSYSTACVKISDEILAAFPHLSKNAVTRIAKMAAFQHREA
;
A
#
# COMPACT_ATOMS: atom_id res chain seq x y z
N MET A 1 -8.82 -15.10 4.66
CA MET A 1 -8.75 -14.06 3.61
C MET A 1 -7.38 -14.09 2.97
N THR A 2 -7.28 -13.76 1.69
CA THR A 2 -5.98 -13.58 1.04
C THR A 2 -5.41 -12.20 1.39
N LEU A 3 -4.10 -12.01 1.21
CA LEU A 3 -3.44 -10.72 1.44
C LEU A 3 -4.05 -9.60 0.59
N ASN A 4 -4.43 -9.92 -0.66
CA ASN A 4 -5.13 -9.01 -1.56
C ASN A 4 -6.49 -8.58 -1.01
N ASP A 5 -7.29 -9.52 -0.49
CA ASP A 5 -8.61 -9.19 0.09
C ASP A 5 -8.47 -8.25 1.29
N ILE A 6 -7.47 -8.47 2.14
CA ILE A 6 -7.22 -7.65 3.33
C ILE A 6 -6.86 -6.23 2.91
N ILE A 7 -5.95 -6.08 1.95
CA ILE A 7 -5.55 -4.77 1.42
C ILE A 7 -6.75 -4.08 0.76
N GLU A 8 -7.49 -4.77 -0.09
CA GLU A 8 -8.60 -4.18 -0.84
C GLU A 8 -9.75 -3.71 0.07
N GLN A 9 -10.00 -4.43 1.17
CA GLN A 9 -11.09 -4.12 2.11
C GLN A 9 -10.68 -3.13 3.21
N HIS A 10 -9.43 -3.21 3.70
CA HIS A 10 -9.01 -2.47 4.90
C HIS A 10 -7.97 -1.38 4.63
N LEU A 11 -7.30 -1.37 3.47
CA LEU A 11 -6.40 -0.27 3.11
C LEU A 11 -7.21 0.93 2.57
N GLY A 12 -7.34 1.94 3.42
CA GLY A 12 -7.91 3.23 3.07
C GLY A 12 -6.92 4.13 2.31
N LEU A 13 -7.16 5.45 2.36
CA LEU A 13 -6.22 6.43 1.84
C LEU A 13 -4.94 6.54 2.68
N TRP A 14 -4.96 6.08 3.93
CA TRP A 14 -3.82 6.06 4.86
C TRP A 14 -3.74 4.73 5.63
N TRP A 15 -2.52 4.28 5.95
CA TRP A 15 -2.26 3.15 6.86
C TRP A 15 -2.33 3.60 8.33
N THR A 16 -3.51 4.04 8.75
CA THR A 16 -3.77 4.55 10.12
C THR A 16 -3.86 3.41 11.14
N GLU A 17 -3.72 3.74 12.43
CA GLU A 17 -3.93 2.79 13.53
C GLU A 17 -5.29 2.08 13.48
N LYS A 18 -6.34 2.79 13.02
CA LYS A 18 -7.66 2.19 12.81
C LYS A 18 -7.65 1.15 11.68
N SER A 19 -6.96 1.43 10.58
CA SER A 19 -6.84 0.52 9.45
C SER A 19 -6.00 -0.70 9.81
N LYS A 20 -4.91 -0.48 10.58
CA LYS A 20 -4.08 -1.55 11.15
C LYS A 20 -4.87 -2.46 12.08
N ALA A 21 -5.60 -1.89 13.04
CA ALA A 21 -6.42 -2.66 13.98
C ALA A 21 -7.51 -3.48 13.26
N ALA A 22 -8.13 -2.94 12.20
CA ALA A 22 -9.09 -3.68 11.39
C ALA A 22 -8.42 -4.83 10.62
N ALA A 23 -7.29 -4.58 9.95
CA ALA A 23 -6.55 -5.61 9.23
C ALA A 23 -6.09 -6.75 10.15
N GLN A 24 -5.56 -6.44 11.35
CA GLN A 24 -5.13 -7.42 12.35
C GLN A 24 -6.23 -8.39 12.79
N GLN A 25 -7.49 -7.97 12.78
CA GLN A 25 -8.63 -8.84 13.12
C GLN A 25 -8.94 -9.87 12.03
N HIS A 26 -8.47 -9.65 10.80
CA HIS A 26 -8.84 -10.43 9.62
C HIS A 26 -7.67 -11.17 8.97
N CYS A 27 -6.45 -11.06 9.53
CA CYS A 27 -5.25 -11.67 8.99
C CYS A 27 -4.41 -12.37 10.06
N SER A 28 -3.51 -13.27 9.64
CA SER A 28 -2.48 -13.79 10.53
C SER A 28 -1.42 -12.74 10.84
N ALA A 29 -0.62 -12.96 11.89
CA ALA A 29 0.50 -12.07 12.22
C ALA A 29 1.52 -11.96 11.08
N GLU A 30 1.76 -13.05 10.35
CA GLU A 30 2.65 -13.08 9.18
C GLU A 30 2.08 -12.24 8.02
N GLN A 31 0.78 -12.40 7.73
CA GLN A 31 0.12 -11.60 6.70
C GLN A 31 0.10 -10.11 7.05
N PHE A 32 -0.13 -9.79 8.32
CA PHE A 32 -0.09 -8.41 8.80
C PHE A 32 1.29 -7.80 8.57
N LEU A 33 2.34 -8.51 8.97
CA LEU A 33 3.73 -8.08 8.80
C LEU A 33 4.07 -7.88 7.31
N GLN A 34 3.63 -8.78 6.44
CA GLN A 34 3.81 -8.61 4.99
C GLN A 34 3.13 -7.35 4.47
N ILE A 35 1.89 -7.05 4.91
CA ILE A 35 1.20 -5.81 4.52
C ILE A 35 1.94 -4.57 5.02
N GLU A 36 2.46 -4.59 6.25
CA GLU A 36 3.26 -3.49 6.79
C GLU A 36 4.54 -3.28 5.98
N GLN A 37 5.25 -4.36 5.62
CA GLN A 37 6.45 -4.29 4.79
C GLN A 37 6.16 -3.70 3.41
N ILE A 38 5.06 -4.12 2.77
CA ILE A 38 4.67 -3.58 1.46
C ILE A 38 4.30 -2.09 1.56
N CYS A 39 3.55 -1.70 2.58
CA CYS A 39 3.18 -0.30 2.80
C CYS A 39 4.42 0.56 3.08
N GLN A 40 5.33 0.07 3.92
CA GLN A 40 6.58 0.76 4.23
C GLN A 40 7.47 0.90 3.00
N PHE A 41 7.61 -0.17 2.20
CA PHE A 41 8.30 -0.12 0.91
C PHE A 41 7.72 0.99 0.01
N ALA A 42 6.39 1.06 -0.12
CA ALA A 42 5.74 2.06 -0.95
C ALA A 42 5.98 3.51 -0.47
N ILE A 43 6.14 3.74 0.83
CA ILE A 43 6.29 5.09 1.43
C ILE A 43 7.77 5.56 1.50
N GLN A 44 8.73 4.63 1.53
CA GLN A 44 10.13 4.97 1.80
C GLN A 44 10.87 5.68 0.66
N HIS A 45 10.37 5.60 -0.58
CA HIS A 45 11.09 6.18 -1.73
C HIS A 45 10.66 7.63 -1.98
N ASP A 46 11.51 8.59 -1.58
CA ASP A 46 11.28 10.02 -1.79
C ASP A 46 11.14 10.45 -3.27
N VAL A 47 11.52 9.58 -4.22
CA VAL A 47 11.39 9.81 -5.66
C VAL A 47 9.93 10.03 -6.06
N TRP A 48 8.96 9.54 -5.28
CA TRP A 48 7.53 9.71 -5.53
C TRP A 48 7.03 11.14 -5.38
N ARG A 49 7.74 11.99 -4.63
CA ARG A 49 7.39 13.41 -4.46
C ARG A 49 7.56 14.22 -5.75
N GLN A 50 8.27 13.69 -6.75
CA GLN A 50 8.53 14.37 -8.01
C GLN A 50 7.46 14.04 -9.06
N GLY A 51 6.52 14.97 -9.24
CA GLY A 51 5.52 14.93 -10.33
C GLY A 51 4.08 15.06 -9.85
N SER A 52 3.13 14.75 -10.74
CA SER A 52 1.71 14.75 -10.39
C SER A 52 1.35 13.53 -9.54
N TYR A 53 0.26 13.62 -8.76
CA TYR A 53 -0.28 12.48 -8.00
C TYR A 53 -0.49 11.24 -8.87
N SER A 54 -1.00 11.42 -10.10
CA SER A 54 -1.22 10.33 -11.05
C SER A 54 0.10 9.69 -11.50
N THR A 55 1.13 10.49 -11.73
CA THR A 55 2.47 10.00 -12.10
C THR A 55 3.11 9.23 -10.95
N ALA A 56 2.98 9.71 -9.71
CA ALA A 56 3.43 9.00 -8.53
C ALA A 56 2.71 7.66 -8.36
N CYS A 57 1.38 7.63 -8.49
CA CYS A 57 0.59 6.39 -8.42
C CYS A 57 1.06 5.34 -9.43
N VAL A 58 1.33 5.73 -10.69
CA VAL A 58 1.79 4.80 -11.73
C VAL A 58 3.16 4.24 -11.37
N LYS A 59 4.14 5.10 -11.04
CA LYS A 59 5.50 4.66 -10.67
C LYS A 59 5.50 3.73 -9.47
N ILE A 60 4.76 4.09 -8.41
CA ILE A 60 4.65 3.26 -7.20
C ILE A 60 4.00 1.91 -7.54
N SER A 61 2.97 1.91 -8.40
CA SER A 61 2.30 0.66 -8.80
C SER A 61 3.25 -0.29 -9.54
N ASP A 62 4.04 0.23 -10.48
CA ASP A 62 5.00 -0.57 -11.25
C ASP A 62 6.08 -1.17 -10.33
N GLU A 63 6.59 -0.39 -9.39
CA GLU A 63 7.63 -0.82 -8.43
C GLU A 63 7.10 -1.84 -7.42
N ILE A 64 5.89 -1.63 -6.88
CA ILE A 64 5.24 -2.61 -6.02
C ILE A 64 5.00 -3.91 -6.79
N LEU A 65 4.54 -3.85 -8.03
CA LEU A 65 4.27 -5.05 -8.83
C LEU A 65 5.56 -5.81 -9.16
N ALA A 66 6.66 -5.09 -9.39
CA ALA A 66 7.98 -5.69 -9.58
C ALA A 66 8.50 -6.39 -8.31
N ALA A 67 8.36 -5.76 -7.14
CA ALA A 67 8.81 -6.32 -5.87
C ALA A 67 7.88 -7.43 -5.33
N PHE A 68 6.58 -7.32 -5.58
CA PHE A 68 5.53 -8.18 -5.05
C PHE A 68 4.57 -8.66 -6.16
N PRO A 69 5.03 -9.52 -7.09
CA PRO A 69 4.26 -9.92 -8.28
C PRO A 69 3.00 -10.76 -7.96
N HIS A 70 2.86 -11.24 -6.73
CA HIS A 70 1.69 -11.99 -6.25
C HIS A 70 0.52 -11.08 -5.84
N LEU A 71 0.71 -9.76 -5.82
CA LEU A 71 -0.36 -8.82 -5.53
C LEU A 71 -1.30 -8.64 -6.73
N SER A 72 -2.58 -8.47 -6.42
CA SER A 72 -3.60 -8.11 -7.41
C SER A 72 -3.40 -6.66 -7.85
N LYS A 73 -3.81 -6.33 -9.08
CA LYS A 73 -3.78 -4.93 -9.57
C LYS A 73 -4.55 -3.97 -8.67
N ASN A 74 -5.63 -4.43 -8.04
CA ASN A 74 -6.45 -3.65 -7.13
C ASN A 74 -5.70 -3.35 -5.82
N ALA A 75 -5.07 -4.36 -5.23
CA ALA A 75 -4.27 -4.22 -4.02
C ALA A 75 -3.09 -3.26 -4.26
N VAL A 76 -2.38 -3.44 -5.37
CA VAL A 76 -1.30 -2.52 -5.80
C VAL A 76 -1.83 -1.08 -5.94
N THR A 77 -2.96 -0.89 -6.61
CA THR A 77 -3.58 0.44 -6.79
C THR A 77 -3.93 1.07 -5.45
N ARG A 78 -4.43 0.30 -4.48
CA ARG A 78 -4.74 0.78 -3.13
C ARG A 78 -3.49 1.28 -2.40
N ILE A 79 -2.42 0.50 -2.43
CA ILE A 79 -1.15 0.84 -1.79
C ILE A 79 -0.52 2.06 -2.47
N ALA A 80 -0.52 2.11 -3.80
CA ALA A 80 0.02 3.23 -4.55
C ALA A 80 -0.72 4.54 -4.27
N LYS A 81 -2.06 4.50 -4.20
CA LYS A 81 -2.87 5.67 -3.85
C LYS A 81 -2.58 6.17 -2.43
N MET A 82 -2.40 5.24 -1.49
CA MET A 82 -2.05 5.57 -0.11
C MET A 82 -0.68 6.24 -0.02
N ALA A 83 0.34 5.63 -0.60
CA ALA A 83 1.71 6.18 -0.59
C ALA A 83 1.78 7.54 -1.31
N ALA A 84 1.19 7.67 -2.50
CA ALA A 84 1.17 8.93 -3.24
C ALA A 84 0.43 10.05 -2.49
N PHE A 85 -0.62 9.72 -1.73
CA PHE A 85 -1.38 10.70 -0.95
C PHE A 85 -0.57 11.17 0.27
N GLN A 86 0.09 10.25 0.98
CA GLN A 86 0.94 10.58 2.14
C GLN A 86 2.11 11.52 1.77
N HIS A 87 2.71 11.37 0.59
CA HIS A 87 3.75 12.29 0.10
C HIS A 87 3.24 13.69 -0.27
N ARG A 88 1.95 13.87 -0.52
CA ARG A 88 1.36 15.17 -0.85
C ARG A 88 1.07 16.01 0.40
N GLU A 89 0.83 15.36 1.54
CA GLU A 89 0.52 16.00 2.81
C GLU A 89 1.74 16.12 3.76
N ALA A 90 2.91 15.57 3.41
CA ALA A 90 4.15 15.56 4.19
C ALA A 90 5.21 16.52 3.65
#